data_AF-A0A0F9XV42-F1
#
_entry.id   AF-A0A0F9XV42-F1
#
_cell.length_a   1.000
_cell.length_b   1.000
_cell.length_c   1.000
_cell.angle_alpha   90.00
_cell.angle_beta   90.00
_cell.angle_gamma   90.00
#
_symmetry.space_group_name_H-M   'P 1'
#
loop_
_entity.id
_entity.type
_entity.pdbx_description
1 polymer ?
#
loop_
_entity_poly.entity_id
_entity_poly.type
_entity_poly.pdbx_seq_one_letter_code
_entity_poly.pdbx_strand_id
1 'polypeptide(L)'
;MFKKFILFILIFKNIFSVNYPEVANDRQVNAYVTLATSVSGSGDTYSTGAASAQGFCWFKSKLDTNGTGTGGIYVATPLVVSRGLYLSSWNTLDLQKDLFLAADCNLERSGKVAPGIDTRNESALILLGNFDLKNNTLTFTGGQGRLTPFTINRNAPCYLDGNSCTIDFSSGGSIVQDTGPRGSLTIRNAILKGLKTVGSTPNLNIKTGDLYLDNIYIKLHGDYSIGSARKALHVYGDLIITGSYVFTIDGACYIYDDARIYLNKDTTLKLGISASINLRGTKTGGFYFNGSKIDISSKNFNQYEGRIIFENDIIIDDSSSSKLFVLGPACSIDCLANARVLLEGTTTFSII
;
A
#
# COMPACT_ATOMS: atom_id res chain seq x y z
N MET A 1 9.17 -36.63 -10.34
CA MET A 1 7.72 -36.64 -10.62
C MET A 1 7.26 -35.18 -10.67
N PHE A 2 7.10 -34.63 -11.88
CA PHE A 2 6.90 -33.20 -12.11
C PHE A 2 5.50 -32.75 -11.67
N LYS A 3 5.39 -31.90 -10.65
CA LYS A 3 4.15 -31.18 -10.32
C LYS A 3 4.19 -29.83 -11.03
N LYS A 4 3.35 -29.70 -12.05
CA LYS A 4 3.06 -28.44 -12.75
C LYS A 4 2.50 -27.44 -11.73
N PHE A 5 3.14 -26.28 -11.58
CA PHE A 5 2.54 -25.14 -10.88
C PHE A 5 1.57 -24.46 -11.84
N ILE A 6 0.28 -24.52 -11.51
CA ILE A 6 -0.76 -23.71 -12.15
C ILE A 6 -0.82 -22.40 -11.36
N LEU A 7 -0.33 -21.32 -11.97
CA LEU A 7 -0.57 -19.96 -11.52
C LEU A 7 -2.07 -19.69 -11.67
N PHE A 8 -2.82 -19.73 -10.56
CA PHE A 8 -4.20 -19.22 -10.53
C PHE A 8 -4.13 -17.69 -10.51
N ILE A 9 -4.01 -17.07 -11.68
CA ILE A 9 -4.48 -15.70 -11.85
C ILE A 9 -6.00 -15.80 -11.89
N LEU A 10 -6.65 -15.60 -10.73
CA LEU A 10 -8.08 -15.31 -10.69
C LEU A 10 -8.28 -13.93 -11.30
N ILE A 11 -8.39 -13.89 -12.64
CA ILE A 11 -9.00 -12.76 -13.34
C ILE A 11 -10.47 -12.82 -12.94
N PHE A 12 -10.87 -12.12 -11.88
CA PHE A 12 -12.27 -11.75 -11.67
C PHE A 12 -12.66 -10.77 -12.78
N LYS A 13 -12.87 -11.31 -13.98
CA LYS A 13 -13.55 -10.62 -15.06
C LYS A 13 -15.02 -10.60 -14.66
N ASN A 14 -15.47 -9.47 -14.13
CA ASN A 14 -16.88 -9.09 -13.95
C ASN A 14 -17.71 -9.95 -12.98
N ILE A 15 -17.84 -9.51 -11.72
CA ILE A 15 -19.05 -9.81 -10.91
C ILE A 15 -19.89 -8.54 -10.66
N PHE A 16 -19.49 -7.40 -11.23
CA PHE A 16 -20.37 -6.23 -11.34
C PHE A 16 -20.52 -5.81 -12.81
N SER A 17 -21.26 -6.60 -13.59
CA SER A 17 -21.97 -6.05 -14.74
C SER A 17 -23.11 -5.16 -14.20
N VAL A 18 -22.77 -3.99 -13.66
CA VAL A 18 -23.77 -2.94 -13.46
C VAL A 18 -24.12 -2.46 -14.86
N ASN A 19 -25.22 -2.99 -15.39
CA ASN A 19 -25.76 -2.58 -16.67
C ASN A 19 -25.98 -1.06 -16.65
N TYR A 20 -25.24 -0.38 -17.52
CA TYR A 20 -25.20 1.06 -17.68
C TYR A 20 -26.36 1.50 -18.57
N PRO A 21 -27.06 2.60 -18.28
CA PRO A 21 -27.87 3.25 -19.31
C PRO A 21 -26.93 4.03 -20.26
N GLU A 22 -26.77 3.51 -21.48
CA GLU A 22 -25.87 4.01 -22.55
C GLU A 22 -26.31 5.34 -23.21
N VAL A 23 -27.03 6.21 -22.49
CA VAL A 23 -27.56 7.44 -23.10
C VAL A 23 -26.74 8.65 -22.64
N ALA A 24 -26.20 9.38 -23.62
CA ALA A 24 -25.37 10.59 -23.44
C ALA A 24 -26.06 11.76 -22.69
N ASN A 25 -27.33 11.59 -22.30
CA ASN A 25 -28.16 12.60 -21.65
C ASN A 25 -28.63 12.22 -20.23
N ASP A 26 -28.10 11.15 -19.63
CA ASP A 26 -28.45 10.79 -18.24
C ASP A 26 -27.78 11.72 -17.22
N ARG A 27 -28.31 12.94 -17.17
CA ARG A 27 -28.23 13.87 -16.05
C ARG A 27 -29.40 13.55 -15.12
N GLN A 28 -29.15 12.71 -14.12
CA GLN A 28 -29.75 12.78 -12.77
C GLN A 28 -29.54 11.43 -12.08
N VAL A 29 -28.74 11.42 -11.02
CA VAL A 29 -28.98 10.51 -9.91
C VAL A 29 -29.18 11.41 -8.70
N ASN A 30 -30.43 11.47 -8.20
CA ASN A 30 -30.76 12.06 -6.91
C ASN A 30 -29.97 11.30 -5.85
N ALA A 31 -28.91 11.93 -5.35
CA ALA A 31 -27.96 11.26 -4.49
C ALA A 31 -27.52 12.26 -3.41
N TYR A 32 -28.14 12.09 -2.26
CA TYR A 32 -28.01 12.92 -1.08
C TYR A 32 -26.64 12.67 -0.41
N VAL A 33 -25.76 13.67 -0.47
CA VAL A 33 -24.47 13.67 0.25
C VAL A 33 -24.41 14.93 1.11
N THR A 34 -24.08 14.79 2.39
CA THR A 34 -23.71 15.94 3.24
C THR A 34 -22.30 16.41 2.85
N LEU A 35 -22.21 17.20 1.79
CA LEU A 35 -21.03 17.95 1.39
C LEU A 35 -21.20 19.39 1.92
N ALA A 36 -20.17 19.98 2.53
CA ALA A 36 -20.16 21.37 3.03
C ALA A 36 -19.05 22.22 2.37
N THR A 37 -19.45 23.21 1.53
CA THR A 37 -18.78 24.38 0.89
C THR A 37 -17.55 24.16 -0.01
N SER A 38 -17.28 24.82 -1.17
CA SER A 38 -17.95 25.88 -1.98
C SER A 38 -17.26 26.10 -3.37
N VAL A 39 -18.08 26.27 -4.43
CA VAL A 39 -17.92 27.02 -5.71
C VAL A 39 -17.17 26.46 -6.95
N SER A 40 -17.98 26.29 -8.01
CA SER A 40 -17.84 26.40 -9.49
C SER A 40 -16.63 25.86 -10.26
N GLY A 41 -16.89 24.88 -11.13
CA GLY A 41 -16.07 24.61 -12.32
C GLY A 41 -16.54 23.36 -13.07
N SER A 42 -16.74 23.46 -14.38
CA SER A 42 -17.34 22.43 -15.26
C SER A 42 -16.88 20.99 -14.99
N GLY A 43 -17.82 20.19 -14.50
CA GLY A 43 -17.78 18.78 -14.10
C GLY A 43 -19.07 18.51 -13.31
N ASP A 44 -19.34 17.27 -12.87
CA ASP A 44 -20.42 17.02 -11.90
C ASP A 44 -19.99 17.62 -10.54
N THR A 45 -20.11 18.94 -10.38
CA THR A 45 -19.72 19.67 -9.18
C THR A 45 -20.92 19.78 -8.25
N TYR A 46 -20.79 19.27 -7.02
CA TYR A 46 -21.82 19.45 -6.00
C TYR A 46 -21.47 20.63 -5.09
N SER A 47 -22.41 21.56 -4.90
CA SER A 47 -22.29 22.74 -4.03
C SER A 47 -23.49 22.88 -3.10
N THR A 48 -23.31 23.56 -1.97
CA THR A 48 -23.96 23.19 -0.70
C THR A 48 -25.12 24.10 -0.30
N GLY A 49 -26.26 23.52 0.05
CA GLY A 49 -27.41 24.21 0.66
C GLY A 49 -28.20 23.21 1.51
N ALA A 50 -28.41 23.57 2.78
CA ALA A 50 -29.01 22.80 3.86
C ALA A 50 -30.09 21.76 3.48
N ALA A 51 -29.71 20.47 3.45
CA ALA A 51 -30.55 19.33 3.82
C ALA A 51 -29.68 18.07 3.98
N SER A 52 -29.70 17.46 5.16
CA SER A 52 -29.11 16.15 5.42
C SER A 52 -29.98 15.05 4.81
N ALA A 53 -29.40 14.16 3.99
CA ALA A 53 -30.10 12.95 3.55
C ALA A 53 -29.11 11.85 3.11
N GLN A 54 -29.61 10.62 3.04
CA GLN A 54 -28.87 9.35 2.88
C GLN A 54 -29.15 8.73 1.50
N GLY A 55 -28.15 8.20 0.78
CA GLY A 55 -28.34 7.42 -0.46
C GLY A 55 -27.05 7.08 -1.23
N PHE A 56 -27.07 6.07 -2.10
CA PHE A 56 -25.93 5.68 -2.96
C PHE A 56 -25.69 6.73 -4.06
N CYS A 57 -24.45 7.17 -4.25
CA CYS A 57 -24.11 8.24 -5.18
C CYS A 57 -23.01 7.81 -6.17
N TRP A 58 -23.15 8.20 -7.46
CA TRP A 58 -22.16 7.92 -8.51
C TRP A 58 -21.77 9.20 -9.25
N PHE A 59 -20.49 9.56 -9.22
CA PHE A 59 -19.87 10.61 -10.02
C PHE A 59 -19.21 10.04 -11.29
N LYS A 60 -19.79 10.29 -12.48
CA LYS A 60 -19.28 9.76 -13.76
C LYS A 60 -17.99 10.46 -14.25
N SER A 61 -17.73 11.67 -13.78
CA SER A 61 -16.67 12.56 -14.30
C SER A 61 -15.53 12.78 -13.32
N LYS A 62 -15.81 13.33 -12.13
CA LYS A 62 -14.85 13.48 -11.03
C LYS A 62 -15.59 13.77 -9.73
N LEU A 63 -14.96 13.46 -8.59
CA LEU A 63 -15.33 14.03 -7.29
C LEU A 63 -14.45 15.24 -7.02
N ASP A 64 -15.04 16.42 -6.86
CA ASP A 64 -14.34 17.68 -6.63
C ASP A 64 -14.74 18.30 -5.30
N THR A 65 -13.80 18.33 -4.36
CA THR A 65 -14.01 18.85 -3.00
C THR A 65 -13.52 20.30 -2.86
N ASN A 66 -13.55 21.11 -3.92
CA ASN A 66 -13.13 22.51 -3.84
C ASN A 66 -13.98 23.33 -2.86
N GLY A 67 -13.29 24.06 -1.97
CA GLY A 67 -13.88 24.93 -0.96
C GLY A 67 -12.79 25.71 -0.22
N THR A 68 -13.10 26.94 0.20
CA THR A 68 -12.18 27.86 0.87
C THR A 68 -12.16 27.72 2.40
N GLY A 69 -12.79 26.69 2.95
CA GLY A 69 -12.80 26.39 4.38
C GLY A 69 -12.20 25.02 4.69
N THR A 70 -11.64 24.86 5.89
CA THR A 70 -11.30 23.54 6.43
C THR A 70 -12.57 22.79 6.81
N GLY A 71 -12.88 21.69 6.14
CA GLY A 71 -14.07 20.88 6.39
C GLY A 71 -13.85 19.39 6.15
N GLY A 72 -14.63 18.55 6.84
CA GLY A 72 -14.73 17.12 6.56
C GLY A 72 -15.87 16.85 5.58
N ILE A 73 -15.63 16.01 4.58
CA ILE A 73 -16.67 15.48 3.69
C ILE A 73 -16.98 14.06 4.14
N TYR A 74 -18.19 13.84 4.64
CA TYR A 74 -18.58 12.54 5.17
C TYR A 74 -19.18 11.66 4.09
N VAL A 75 -18.49 10.55 3.78
CA VAL A 75 -18.96 9.49 2.87
C VAL A 75 -19.68 8.44 3.70
N ALA A 76 -20.92 8.74 4.08
CA ALA A 76 -21.78 7.89 4.93
C ALA A 76 -22.45 6.72 4.18
N THR A 77 -22.27 6.65 2.87
CA THR A 77 -22.78 5.60 1.99
C THR A 77 -21.71 5.23 0.97
N PRO A 78 -21.74 4.00 0.41
CA PRO A 78 -20.84 3.64 -0.68
C PRO A 78 -20.88 4.67 -1.81
N LEU A 79 -19.72 5.17 -2.22
CA LEU A 79 -19.59 6.18 -3.26
C LEU A 79 -18.80 5.65 -4.44
N VAL A 80 -19.28 5.87 -5.66
CA VAL A 80 -18.53 5.51 -6.88
C VAL A 80 -18.07 6.77 -7.60
N VAL A 81 -16.78 6.87 -7.88
CA VAL A 81 -16.17 8.00 -8.59
C VAL A 81 -15.43 7.47 -9.80
N SER A 82 -15.77 7.96 -10.99
CA SER A 82 -15.08 7.62 -12.22
C SER A 82 -14.09 8.71 -12.63
N ARG A 83 -12.97 8.32 -13.25
CA ARG A 83 -11.95 9.15 -13.94
C ARG A 83 -11.09 10.09 -13.08
N GLY A 84 -11.62 10.76 -12.06
CA GLY A 84 -10.84 11.76 -11.33
C GLY A 84 -11.24 11.96 -9.87
N LEU A 85 -10.24 11.98 -9.00
CA LEU A 85 -10.39 12.38 -7.61
C LEU A 85 -9.68 13.73 -7.41
N TYR A 86 -10.46 14.76 -7.09
CA TYR A 86 -9.98 16.09 -6.75
C TYR A 86 -10.23 16.33 -5.28
N LEU A 87 -9.18 16.17 -4.47
CA LEU A 87 -9.20 16.47 -3.05
C LEU A 87 -8.51 17.81 -2.83
N SER A 88 -9.17 18.72 -2.14
CA SER A 88 -8.54 19.94 -1.64
C SER A 88 -7.63 19.59 -0.48
N SER A 89 -6.43 20.18 -0.40
CA SER A 89 -5.52 20.02 0.76
C SER A 89 -6.14 20.48 2.10
N TRP A 90 -7.17 21.31 2.00
CA TRP A 90 -7.93 21.88 3.13
C TRP A 90 -9.07 20.98 3.60
N ASN A 91 -9.52 20.05 2.75
CA ASN A 91 -10.62 19.14 3.05
C ASN A 91 -10.11 17.73 3.29
N THR A 92 -10.80 17.02 4.18
CA THR A 92 -10.55 15.60 4.43
C THR A 92 -11.78 14.82 4.03
N LEU A 93 -11.59 13.81 3.18
CA LEU A 93 -12.64 12.87 2.84
C LEU A 93 -12.74 11.84 3.98
N ASP A 94 -13.76 11.98 4.80
CA ASP A 94 -14.08 11.12 5.94
C ASP A 94 -14.91 9.93 5.42
N LEU A 95 -14.25 8.78 5.29
CA LEU A 95 -14.83 7.54 4.78
C LEU A 95 -15.57 6.82 5.91
N GLN A 96 -16.87 7.06 6.04
CA GLN A 96 -17.74 6.25 6.90
C GLN A 96 -18.20 4.94 6.23
N LYS A 97 -18.03 4.88 4.90
CA LYS A 97 -18.26 3.75 4.01
C LYS A 97 -17.23 3.78 2.87
N ASP A 98 -17.22 2.70 2.08
CA ASP A 98 -16.28 2.51 0.98
C ASP A 98 -16.42 3.57 -0.12
N LEU A 99 -15.28 4.00 -0.63
CA LEU A 99 -15.16 4.81 -1.83
C LEU A 99 -14.57 3.96 -2.95
N PHE A 100 -15.33 3.78 -4.02
CA PHE A 100 -14.93 3.06 -5.22
C PHE A 100 -14.41 4.03 -6.28
N LEU A 101 -13.15 3.88 -6.69
CA LEU A 101 -12.58 4.57 -7.84
C LEU A 101 -12.79 3.69 -9.08
N ALA A 102 -13.83 4.00 -9.86
CA ALA A 102 -14.24 3.29 -11.05
C ALA A 102 -13.47 3.72 -12.30
N ALA A 103 -13.14 2.74 -13.16
CA ALA A 103 -12.28 2.93 -14.34
C ALA A 103 -10.89 3.50 -13.98
N ASP A 104 -10.05 3.75 -14.98
CA ASP A 104 -8.78 4.42 -14.74
C ASP A 104 -9.04 5.83 -14.17
N CYS A 105 -8.52 6.09 -12.98
CA CYS A 105 -8.73 7.29 -12.21
C CYS A 105 -7.40 8.00 -11.94
N ASN A 106 -7.40 9.32 -11.94
CA ASN A 106 -6.22 10.09 -11.54
C ASN A 106 -6.46 10.83 -10.21
N LEU A 107 -5.40 11.03 -9.44
CA LEU A 107 -5.37 12.04 -8.39
C LEU A 107 -5.02 13.38 -9.03
N GLU A 108 -6.03 14.21 -9.27
CA GLU A 108 -5.87 15.51 -9.96
C GLU A 108 -5.25 16.58 -9.06
N ARG A 109 -5.38 16.42 -7.73
CA ARG A 109 -4.81 17.33 -6.72
C ARG A 109 -4.49 16.59 -5.43
N SER A 110 -3.42 17.01 -4.75
CA SER A 110 -3.07 16.51 -3.42
C SER A 110 -4.18 16.79 -2.40
N GLY A 111 -4.54 15.78 -1.60
CA GLY A 111 -5.49 15.95 -0.51
C GLY A 111 -5.53 14.79 0.45
N LYS A 112 -6.56 14.78 1.31
CA LYS A 112 -6.62 13.93 2.50
C LYS A 112 -7.82 12.99 2.51
N VAL A 113 -7.60 11.78 2.97
CA VAL A 113 -8.61 10.77 3.26
C VAL A 113 -8.45 10.34 4.71
N ALA A 114 -9.55 10.16 5.43
CA ALA A 114 -9.56 9.65 6.79
C ALA A 114 -10.62 8.54 6.92
N PRO A 115 -10.41 7.55 7.80
CA PRO A 115 -11.48 6.68 8.23
C PRO A 115 -12.48 7.50 9.05
N GLY A 116 -13.75 7.21 8.89
CA GLY A 116 -14.78 8.01 9.53
C GLY A 116 -14.88 7.81 11.03
N ILE A 117 -15.29 8.87 11.73
CA ILE A 117 -15.33 8.90 13.20
C ILE A 117 -16.23 7.82 13.83
N ASP A 118 -17.25 7.36 13.08
CA ASP A 118 -18.21 6.33 13.50
C ASP A 118 -17.94 4.96 12.86
N THR A 119 -16.86 4.80 12.07
CA THR A 119 -16.56 3.52 11.44
C THR A 119 -16.11 2.52 12.48
N ARG A 120 -17.05 1.65 12.86
CA ARG A 120 -16.75 0.52 13.74
C ARG A 120 -16.06 -0.64 13.05
N ASN A 121 -15.86 -0.65 11.72
CA ASN A 121 -14.93 -1.51 10.98
C ASN A 121 -14.96 -1.19 9.46
N GLU A 122 -13.77 -1.12 8.82
CA GLU A 122 -13.52 -1.48 7.41
C GLU A 122 -13.87 -0.52 6.25
N SER A 123 -14.05 0.79 6.45
CA SER A 123 -14.19 1.68 5.26
C SER A 123 -12.87 1.78 4.48
N ALA A 124 -12.95 1.54 3.17
CA ALA A 124 -11.79 1.49 2.29
C ALA A 124 -11.91 2.41 1.07
N LEU A 125 -10.76 2.85 0.57
CA LEU A 125 -10.63 3.29 -0.83
C LEU A 125 -10.41 2.05 -1.69
N ILE A 126 -11.35 1.73 -2.57
CA ILE A 126 -11.36 0.52 -3.39
C ILE A 126 -11.18 0.89 -4.86
N LEU A 127 -10.21 0.28 -5.54
CA LEU A 127 -9.98 0.51 -6.96
C LEU A 127 -10.79 -0.47 -7.81
N LEU A 128 -11.40 0.01 -8.89
CA LEU A 128 -12.00 -0.83 -9.94
C LEU A 128 -11.34 -0.55 -11.31
N GLY A 129 -10.31 0.30 -11.34
CA GLY A 129 -9.41 0.56 -12.45
C GLY A 129 -8.10 1.15 -11.93
N ASN A 130 -7.12 1.40 -12.81
CA ASN A 130 -5.81 1.86 -12.35
C ASN A 130 -5.89 3.28 -11.78
N PHE A 131 -5.06 3.57 -10.79
CA PHE A 131 -5.03 4.84 -10.09
C PHE A 131 -3.68 5.54 -10.27
N ASP A 132 -3.64 6.61 -11.06
CA ASP A 132 -2.44 7.40 -11.31
C ASP A 132 -2.37 8.58 -10.33
N LEU A 133 -1.34 8.60 -9.48
CA LEU A 133 -1.13 9.68 -8.50
C LEU A 133 -0.63 10.97 -9.15
N LYS A 134 -0.28 10.96 -10.43
CA LYS A 134 0.36 12.06 -11.16
C LYS A 134 1.58 12.56 -10.36
N ASN A 135 1.66 13.86 -10.08
CA ASN A 135 2.66 14.46 -9.21
C ASN A 135 2.01 14.97 -7.90
N ASN A 136 0.95 14.30 -7.45
CA ASN A 136 0.13 14.71 -6.31
C ASN A 136 0.32 13.75 -5.12
N THR A 137 -0.06 14.21 -3.93
CA THR A 137 0.04 13.46 -2.68
C THR A 137 -1.35 13.09 -2.15
N LEU A 138 -1.63 11.80 -2.04
CA LEU A 138 -2.77 11.29 -1.28
C LEU A 138 -2.34 11.06 0.17
N THR A 139 -2.92 11.79 1.11
CA THR A 139 -2.60 11.67 2.54
C THR A 139 -3.69 10.90 3.26
N PHE A 140 -3.37 9.75 3.84
CA PHE A 140 -4.21 9.06 4.80
C PHE A 140 -3.98 9.65 6.19
N THR A 141 -5.00 10.29 6.75
CA THR A 141 -4.98 10.90 8.08
C THR A 141 -5.80 10.08 9.07
N GLY A 142 -5.47 10.14 10.35
CA GLY A 142 -6.32 9.55 11.38
C GLY A 142 -7.64 10.31 11.45
N GLY A 143 -8.75 9.62 11.73
CA GLY A 143 -10.08 10.24 11.83
C GLY A 143 -10.05 11.55 12.62
N GLN A 144 -10.36 12.66 11.96
CA GLN A 144 -10.35 13.99 12.59
C GLN A 144 -11.70 14.26 13.26
N GLY A 145 -11.89 13.67 14.44
CA GLY A 145 -13.01 14.04 15.31
C GLY A 145 -12.86 15.48 15.83
N ARG A 146 -13.89 16.30 15.59
CA ARG A 146 -14.10 17.59 16.26
C ARG A 146 -14.03 17.38 17.78
N LEU A 147 -13.24 18.22 18.46
CA LEU A 147 -13.02 18.20 19.91
C LEU A 147 -14.35 18.17 20.67
N THR A 148 -14.77 16.99 21.13
CA THR A 148 -15.63 16.86 22.30
C THR A 148 -14.87 16.07 23.36
N PRO A 149 -15.04 16.34 24.67
CA PRO A 149 -14.13 15.90 25.71
C PRO A 149 -14.17 14.39 26.03
N PHE A 150 -14.99 13.62 25.33
CA PHE A 150 -15.23 12.21 25.63
C PHE A 150 -15.00 11.34 24.39
N THR A 151 -13.86 10.62 24.42
CA THR A 151 -13.54 9.44 23.62
C THR A 151 -13.29 9.66 22.13
N ILE A 152 -12.07 10.09 21.78
CA ILE A 152 -11.60 10.11 20.38
C ILE A 152 -10.97 8.76 20.04
N ASN A 153 -11.55 8.02 19.09
CA ASN A 153 -10.85 6.90 18.45
C ASN A 153 -9.88 7.42 17.38
N ARG A 154 -8.75 8.00 17.82
CA ARG A 154 -7.65 8.53 16.96
C ARG A 154 -6.91 7.45 16.16
N ASN A 155 -7.34 6.19 16.23
CA ASN A 155 -6.53 5.03 15.85
C ASN A 155 -7.24 4.10 14.85
N ALA A 156 -8.26 4.59 14.13
CA ALA A 156 -8.90 3.76 13.11
C ALA A 156 -7.90 3.48 11.96
N PRO A 157 -7.73 2.21 11.56
CA PRO A 157 -6.89 1.85 10.44
C PRO A 157 -7.47 2.40 9.13
N CYS A 158 -6.60 2.85 8.23
CA CYS A 158 -6.97 3.22 6.86
C CYS A 158 -6.80 2.02 5.93
N TYR A 159 -7.73 1.81 5.00
CA TYR A 159 -7.67 0.72 4.03
C TYR A 159 -7.64 1.26 2.59
N LEU A 160 -6.71 0.74 1.80
CA LEU A 160 -6.62 0.90 0.35
C LEU A 160 -6.63 -0.48 -0.29
N ASP A 161 -7.74 -0.83 -0.93
CA ASP A 161 -7.88 -2.07 -1.67
C ASP A 161 -7.63 -1.82 -3.15
N GLY A 162 -6.50 -2.35 -3.65
CA GLY A 162 -6.16 -2.24 -5.05
C GLY A 162 -7.04 -3.10 -5.94
N ASN A 163 -7.70 -4.15 -5.42
CA ASN A 163 -8.52 -5.08 -6.21
C ASN A 163 -7.85 -5.49 -7.54
N SER A 164 -6.58 -5.88 -7.46
CA SER A 164 -5.66 -6.22 -8.56
C SER A 164 -5.32 -5.10 -9.54
N CYS A 165 -5.70 -3.86 -9.25
CA CYS A 165 -5.38 -2.68 -10.06
C CYS A 165 -4.01 -2.10 -9.69
N THR A 166 -3.48 -1.27 -10.60
CA THR A 166 -2.21 -0.56 -10.40
C THR A 166 -2.44 0.77 -9.70
N ILE A 167 -1.62 1.06 -8.70
CA ILE A 167 -1.40 2.41 -8.16
C ILE A 167 -0.06 2.90 -8.73
N ASP A 168 -0.10 3.94 -9.56
CA ASP A 168 1.06 4.43 -10.30
C ASP A 168 1.66 5.69 -9.64
N PHE A 169 2.91 5.58 -9.21
CA PHE A 169 3.73 6.65 -8.64
C PHE A 169 4.75 7.22 -9.64
N SER A 170 4.77 6.73 -10.89
CA SER A 170 5.84 7.00 -11.88
C SER A 170 6.02 8.48 -12.19
N SER A 171 4.94 9.28 -12.10
CA SER A 171 4.95 10.72 -12.32
C SER A 171 5.41 11.55 -11.11
N GLY A 172 5.85 10.92 -10.02
CA GLY A 172 6.37 11.59 -8.82
C GLY A 172 5.36 11.71 -7.67
N GLY A 173 4.12 11.27 -7.90
CA GLY A 173 3.07 11.25 -6.89
C GLY A 173 3.42 10.38 -5.68
N SER A 174 2.72 10.60 -4.59
CA SER A 174 3.00 9.97 -3.30
C SER A 174 1.75 9.60 -2.52
N ILE A 175 1.88 8.55 -1.71
CA ILE A 175 0.95 8.22 -0.65
C ILE A 175 1.65 8.47 0.68
N VAL A 176 1.04 9.28 1.53
CA VAL A 176 1.55 9.60 2.85
C VAL A 176 0.55 9.13 3.89
N GLN A 177 1.01 8.40 4.90
CA GLN A 177 0.22 8.13 6.09
C GLN A 177 0.66 9.09 7.21
N ASP A 178 -0.31 9.79 7.79
CA ASP A 178 -0.16 10.84 8.80
C ASP A 178 -1.28 10.73 9.85
N THR A 179 -1.35 9.57 10.51
CA THR A 179 -2.41 9.26 11.49
C THR A 179 -1.95 9.38 12.94
N GLY A 180 -0.76 9.94 13.19
CA GLY A 180 -0.14 9.94 14.51
C GLY A 180 0.44 8.57 14.93
N PRO A 181 0.98 8.46 16.16
CA PRO A 181 1.90 7.39 16.57
C PRO A 181 1.31 5.97 16.66
N ARG A 182 -0.01 5.80 16.48
CA ARG A 182 -0.70 4.51 16.63
C ARG A 182 -1.64 4.16 15.48
N GLY A 183 -1.75 4.99 14.45
CA GLY A 183 -2.57 4.61 13.31
C GLY A 183 -1.76 3.85 12.27
N SER A 184 -2.49 3.24 11.34
CA SER A 184 -1.94 2.34 10.36
C SER A 184 -2.58 2.53 8.99
N LEU A 185 -1.84 2.15 7.96
CA LEU A 185 -2.33 2.03 6.60
C LEU A 185 -2.21 0.58 6.16
N THR A 186 -3.32 0.01 5.71
CA THR A 186 -3.34 -1.30 5.05
C THR A 186 -3.53 -1.09 3.55
N ILE A 187 -2.61 -1.60 2.75
CA ILE A 187 -2.74 -1.69 1.30
C ILE A 187 -2.84 -3.16 0.95
N ARG A 188 -3.86 -3.55 0.19
CA ARG A 188 -4.07 -4.95 -0.19
C ARG A 188 -4.37 -5.13 -1.67
N ASN A 189 -4.06 -6.32 -2.20
CA ASN A 189 -4.39 -6.77 -3.55
C ASN A 189 -4.03 -5.73 -4.62
N ALA A 190 -2.81 -5.21 -4.63
CA ALA A 190 -2.44 -4.07 -5.47
C ALA A 190 -1.11 -4.25 -6.19
N ILE A 191 -0.99 -3.62 -7.35
CA ILE A 191 0.29 -3.41 -8.03
C ILE A 191 0.76 -1.99 -7.71
N LEU A 192 1.86 -1.83 -6.98
CA LEU A 192 2.49 -0.55 -6.70
C LEU A 192 3.63 -0.31 -7.70
N LYS A 193 3.38 0.56 -8.68
CA LYS A 193 4.34 0.84 -9.76
C LYS A 193 5.03 2.18 -9.55
N GLY A 194 6.34 2.22 -9.74
CA GLY A 194 7.10 3.47 -9.67
C GLY A 194 7.52 3.86 -8.26
N LEU A 195 7.52 2.92 -7.31
CA LEU A 195 8.04 3.16 -5.97
C LEU A 195 9.53 3.53 -6.02
N LYS A 196 9.90 4.58 -5.29
CA LYS A 196 11.26 5.09 -5.13
C LYS A 196 11.37 6.05 -3.95
N THR A 197 12.58 6.25 -3.46
CA THR A 197 12.92 7.31 -2.51
C THR A 197 13.34 8.55 -3.29
N VAL A 198 12.68 9.67 -3.04
CA VAL A 198 13.04 10.98 -3.63
C VAL A 198 13.72 11.78 -2.53
N GLY A 199 15.04 11.98 -2.67
CA GLY A 199 15.86 12.51 -1.58
C GLY A 199 15.87 11.54 -0.39
N SER A 200 15.42 12.00 0.77
CA SER A 200 15.28 11.16 1.98
C SER A 200 13.87 10.62 2.22
N THR A 201 12.93 10.88 1.31
CA THR A 201 11.50 10.57 1.51
C THR A 201 11.00 9.54 0.50
N PRO A 202 10.54 8.36 0.94
CA PRO A 202 9.89 7.40 0.05
C PRO A 202 8.56 7.96 -0.48
N ASN A 203 8.19 7.65 -1.72
CA ASN A 203 6.90 8.11 -2.27
C ASN A 203 5.69 7.34 -1.73
N LEU A 204 5.87 6.14 -1.19
CA LEU A 204 4.96 5.56 -0.19
C LEU A 204 5.59 5.78 1.20
N ASN A 205 5.12 6.80 1.92
CA ASN A 205 5.71 7.25 3.18
C ASN A 205 4.76 7.07 4.35
N ILE A 206 5.22 6.32 5.35
CA ILE A 206 4.54 6.16 6.62
C ILE A 206 5.23 7.11 7.59
N LYS A 207 4.61 8.23 7.99
CA LYS A 207 5.30 9.15 8.91
C LYS A 207 5.45 8.54 10.30
N THR A 208 4.43 7.82 10.76
CA THR A 208 4.35 7.25 12.11
C THR A 208 3.47 6.01 12.13
N GLY A 209 3.82 4.96 12.87
CA GLY A 209 2.98 3.76 13.00
C GLY A 209 3.30 2.69 11.97
N ASP A 210 2.28 1.94 11.57
CA ASP A 210 2.45 0.64 10.90
C ASP A 210 1.90 0.67 9.47
N LEU A 211 2.60 -0.01 8.56
CA LEU A 211 2.12 -0.30 7.21
C LEU A 211 1.91 -1.80 7.04
N TYR A 212 0.70 -2.15 6.64
CA TYR A 212 0.29 -3.51 6.37
C TYR A 212 0.18 -3.69 4.85
N LEU A 213 0.95 -4.63 4.31
CA LEU A 213 0.93 -5.04 2.91
C LEU A 213 0.39 -6.47 2.82
N ASP A 214 -0.65 -6.65 2.00
CA ASP A 214 -1.33 -7.94 1.83
C ASP A 214 -1.55 -8.22 0.34
N ASN A 215 -0.88 -9.23 -0.21
CA ASN A 215 -0.91 -9.57 -1.64
C ASN A 215 -0.55 -8.37 -2.54
N ILE A 216 0.70 -7.94 -2.44
CA ILE A 216 1.22 -6.74 -3.10
C ILE A 216 2.32 -7.11 -4.09
N TYR A 217 2.22 -6.52 -5.28
CA TYR A 217 3.29 -6.54 -6.28
C TYR A 217 3.92 -5.14 -6.38
N ILE A 218 5.23 -5.03 -6.18
CA ILE A 218 6.01 -3.80 -6.29
C ILE A 218 6.87 -3.83 -7.56
N LYS A 219 6.77 -2.77 -8.36
CA LYS A 219 7.70 -2.46 -9.45
C LYS A 219 8.50 -1.21 -9.10
N LEU A 220 9.76 -1.39 -8.73
CA LEU A 220 10.68 -0.32 -8.35
C LEU A 220 11.13 0.48 -9.59
N HIS A 221 11.17 1.81 -9.45
CA HIS A 221 11.74 2.75 -10.45
C HIS A 221 12.93 3.55 -9.88
N GLY A 222 13.45 3.11 -8.74
CA GLY A 222 14.54 3.72 -8.00
C GLY A 222 14.70 3.00 -6.67
N ASP A 223 15.79 3.28 -5.96
CA ASP A 223 16.00 2.71 -4.63
C ASP A 223 14.88 3.14 -3.69
N TYR A 224 14.30 2.19 -2.99
CA TYR A 224 13.16 2.39 -2.12
C TYR A 224 13.48 1.90 -0.73
N SER A 225 13.31 2.76 0.27
CA SER A 225 13.46 2.39 1.68
C SER A 225 12.10 2.41 2.37
N ILE A 226 11.77 1.28 3.00
CA ILE A 226 10.60 1.15 3.85
C ILE A 226 11.02 1.11 5.32
N GLY A 227 10.36 1.97 6.10
CA GLY A 227 10.49 2.01 7.54
C GLY A 227 11.45 3.06 8.09
N SER A 228 11.53 3.05 9.42
CA SER A 228 12.58 3.61 10.26
C SER A 228 12.47 2.95 11.63
N ALA A 229 13.35 3.24 12.59
CA ALA A 229 13.31 2.67 13.94
C ALA A 229 11.96 2.81 14.71
N ARG A 230 11.02 3.63 14.23
CA ARG A 230 9.68 3.84 14.82
C ARG A 230 8.52 3.35 13.96
N LYS A 231 8.80 2.63 12.88
CA LYS A 231 7.81 2.18 11.89
C LYS A 231 7.93 0.68 11.72
N ALA A 232 6.80 0.01 11.57
CA ALA A 232 6.76 -1.41 11.27
C ALA A 232 6.15 -1.67 9.89
N LEU A 233 6.77 -2.57 9.14
CA LEU A 233 6.18 -3.22 7.98
C LEU A 233 5.57 -4.55 8.42
N HIS A 234 4.33 -4.79 8.06
CA HIS A 234 3.63 -6.05 8.27
C HIS A 234 3.24 -6.65 6.92
N VAL A 235 3.55 -7.93 6.71
CA VAL A 235 3.32 -8.65 5.46
C VAL A 235 2.40 -9.84 5.73
N TYR A 236 1.13 -9.74 5.31
CA TYR A 236 0.09 -10.76 5.55
C TYR A 236 -0.11 -11.74 4.39
N GLY A 237 0.20 -11.30 3.17
CA GLY A 237 0.16 -12.12 1.96
C GLY A 237 1.47 -12.00 1.18
N ASP A 238 1.47 -12.45 -0.06
CA ASP A 238 2.68 -12.40 -0.86
C ASP A 238 3.09 -10.94 -1.17
N LEU A 239 4.34 -10.59 -0.91
CA LEU A 239 4.96 -9.32 -1.28
C LEU A 239 6.00 -9.58 -2.35
N ILE A 240 5.67 -9.31 -3.60
CA ILE A 240 6.55 -9.55 -4.75
C ILE A 240 7.23 -8.25 -5.13
N ILE A 241 8.56 -8.23 -5.18
CA ILE A 241 9.36 -7.03 -5.44
C ILE A 241 10.21 -7.25 -6.68
N THR A 242 10.13 -6.31 -7.62
CA THR A 242 10.80 -6.39 -8.93
C THR A 242 11.47 -5.08 -9.31
N GLY A 243 12.48 -5.19 -10.18
CA GLY A 243 13.25 -4.06 -10.71
C GLY A 243 14.71 -4.10 -10.25
N SER A 244 15.61 -3.51 -11.03
CA SER A 244 17.07 -3.55 -10.80
C SER A 244 17.55 -2.53 -9.75
N TYR A 245 16.78 -2.37 -8.68
CA TYR A 245 16.98 -1.36 -7.65
C TYR A 245 17.05 -1.98 -6.25
N VAL A 246 17.47 -1.17 -5.28
CA VAL A 246 17.55 -1.57 -3.88
C VAL A 246 16.20 -1.39 -3.19
N PHE A 247 15.69 -2.46 -2.59
CA PHE A 247 14.61 -2.43 -1.61
C PHE A 247 15.22 -2.54 -0.21
N THR A 248 15.17 -1.46 0.57
CA THR A 248 15.71 -1.41 1.92
C THR A 248 14.61 -1.60 2.95
N ILE A 249 14.76 -2.56 3.85
CA ILE A 249 13.96 -2.66 5.07
C ILE A 249 14.76 -2.01 6.20
N ASP A 250 14.28 -0.91 6.78
CA ASP A 250 14.90 -0.25 7.94
C ASP A 250 13.87 -0.08 9.05
N GLY A 251 13.97 -0.86 10.12
CA GLY A 251 12.96 -0.96 11.19
C GLY A 251 12.36 -2.36 11.32
N ALA A 252 11.25 -2.49 12.05
CA ALA A 252 10.64 -3.80 12.27
C ALA A 252 9.90 -4.28 11.02
N CYS A 253 10.13 -5.52 10.62
CA CYS A 253 9.41 -6.23 9.58
C CYS A 253 8.81 -7.50 10.18
N TYR A 254 7.49 -7.63 10.07
CA TYR A 254 6.72 -8.77 10.53
C TYR A 254 6.15 -9.52 9.32
N ILE A 255 6.55 -10.77 9.15
CA ILE A 255 6.04 -11.64 8.09
C ILE A 255 5.11 -12.66 8.75
N TYR A 256 3.84 -12.68 8.36
CA TYR A 256 2.81 -13.53 8.94
C TYR A 256 2.74 -14.89 8.22
N ASP A 257 1.82 -15.73 8.67
CA ASP A 257 1.64 -17.09 8.21
C ASP A 257 1.45 -17.20 6.71
N ASP A 258 2.18 -18.13 6.09
CA ASP A 258 2.23 -18.41 4.65
C ASP A 258 2.65 -17.23 3.74
N ALA A 259 2.80 -16.03 4.29
CA ALA A 259 3.25 -14.85 3.59
C ALA A 259 4.74 -14.96 3.20
N ARG A 260 5.08 -14.53 1.99
CA ARG A 260 6.47 -14.49 1.53
C ARG A 260 6.83 -13.15 0.93
N ILE A 261 8.05 -12.72 1.21
CA ILE A 261 8.69 -11.62 0.49
C ILE A 261 9.48 -12.25 -0.67
N TYR A 262 9.02 -12.04 -1.90
CA TYR A 262 9.69 -12.49 -3.12
C TYR A 262 10.54 -11.38 -3.70
N LEU A 263 11.82 -11.66 -3.87
CA LEU A 263 12.78 -10.77 -4.51
C LEU A 263 13.10 -11.39 -5.86
N ASN A 264 12.64 -10.74 -6.93
CA ASN A 264 12.89 -11.20 -8.30
C ASN A 264 14.28 -10.79 -8.80
N LYS A 265 14.58 -11.26 -10.02
CA LYS A 265 15.89 -11.11 -10.64
C LYS A 265 16.32 -9.64 -10.67
N ASP A 266 17.60 -9.42 -10.36
CA ASP A 266 18.29 -8.13 -10.34
C ASP A 266 17.84 -7.16 -9.23
N THR A 267 16.85 -7.51 -8.40
CA THR A 267 16.48 -6.74 -7.21
C THR A 267 17.50 -6.97 -6.10
N THR A 268 17.83 -5.92 -5.35
CA THR A 268 18.66 -6.02 -4.14
C THR A 268 17.80 -5.83 -2.89
N LEU A 269 17.76 -6.80 -1.98
CA LEU A 269 17.28 -6.58 -0.62
C LEU A 269 18.42 -6.00 0.21
N LYS A 270 18.19 -4.88 0.90
CA LYS A 270 19.13 -4.31 1.87
C LYS A 270 18.51 -4.26 3.25
N LEU A 271 19.25 -4.67 4.27
CA LEU A 271 18.85 -4.47 5.67
C LEU A 271 19.45 -3.19 6.21
N GLY A 272 18.61 -2.25 6.62
CA GLY A 272 19.03 -1.05 7.35
C GLY A 272 19.57 -1.41 8.75
N ILE A 273 20.31 -0.47 9.37
CA ILE A 273 20.92 -0.70 10.69
C ILE A 273 19.88 -1.05 11.77
N SER A 274 18.66 -0.50 11.66
CA SER A 274 17.58 -0.75 12.61
C SER A 274 16.68 -1.93 12.23
N ALA A 275 16.93 -2.59 11.09
CA ALA A 275 16.09 -3.66 10.56
C ALA A 275 15.91 -4.83 11.55
N SER A 276 14.70 -5.30 11.79
CA SER A 276 14.48 -6.55 12.51
C SER A 276 13.43 -7.38 11.79
N ILE A 277 13.79 -8.60 11.42
CA ILE A 277 12.90 -9.51 10.71
C ILE A 277 12.30 -10.45 11.75
N ASN A 278 10.98 -10.54 11.79
CA ASN A 278 10.25 -11.30 12.79
C ASN A 278 9.14 -12.10 12.09
N LEU A 279 9.10 -13.41 12.28
CA LEU A 279 7.95 -14.19 11.86
C LEU A 279 6.86 -14.16 12.94
N ARG A 280 5.60 -14.09 12.50
CA ARG A 280 4.42 -14.09 13.38
C ARG A 280 3.51 -15.27 13.02
N GLY A 281 2.69 -15.68 13.98
CA GLY A 281 1.73 -16.77 13.81
C GLY A 281 2.33 -18.17 13.98
N THR A 282 1.90 -19.12 13.15
CA THR A 282 2.48 -20.46 12.92
C THR A 282 3.90 -20.44 12.33
N LYS A 283 4.34 -19.27 11.82
CA LYS A 283 5.72 -19.00 11.38
C LYS A 283 6.14 -19.79 10.14
N THR A 284 5.21 -20.06 9.23
CA THR A 284 5.47 -20.73 7.94
C THR A 284 5.90 -19.76 6.83
N GLY A 285 5.79 -18.46 7.07
CA GLY A 285 6.22 -17.41 6.14
C GLY A 285 7.74 -17.30 5.99
N GLY A 286 8.19 -16.37 5.15
CA GLY A 286 9.62 -16.06 5.01
C GLY A 286 9.99 -15.41 3.69
N PHE A 287 11.07 -15.87 3.07
CA PHE A 287 11.66 -15.23 1.89
C PHE A 287 11.76 -16.18 0.70
N TYR A 288 11.59 -15.61 -0.48
CA TYR A 288 11.90 -16.24 -1.75
C TYR A 288 12.88 -15.34 -2.51
N PHE A 289 14.09 -15.80 -2.72
CA PHE A 289 15.11 -15.09 -3.47
C PHE A 289 15.24 -15.73 -4.85
N ASN A 290 15.04 -14.95 -5.91
CA ASN A 290 15.10 -15.39 -7.29
C ASN A 290 16.08 -14.53 -8.09
N GLY A 291 17.31 -14.98 -8.31
CA GLY A 291 18.29 -14.21 -9.09
C GLY A 291 18.61 -12.83 -8.49
N SER A 292 18.50 -12.68 -7.18
CA SER A 292 18.53 -11.40 -6.45
C SER A 292 19.81 -11.23 -5.63
N LYS A 293 20.09 -9.99 -5.21
CA LYS A 293 21.18 -9.68 -4.27
C LYS A 293 20.63 -9.42 -2.86
N ILE A 294 21.38 -9.84 -1.84
CA ILE A 294 21.11 -9.57 -0.42
C ILE A 294 22.32 -8.79 0.13
N ASP A 295 22.12 -7.50 0.38
CA ASP A 295 23.11 -6.62 1.00
C ASP A 295 22.92 -6.60 2.53
N ILE A 296 23.88 -7.22 3.23
CA ILE A 296 23.92 -7.30 4.69
C ILE A 296 24.95 -6.35 5.30
N SER A 297 25.56 -5.46 4.52
CA SER A 297 26.64 -4.55 4.96
C SER A 297 26.30 -3.72 6.19
N SER A 298 25.03 -3.41 6.42
CA SER A 298 24.61 -2.60 7.57
C SER A 298 24.14 -3.44 8.76
N LYS A 299 23.81 -4.72 8.56
CA LYS A 299 23.24 -5.59 9.60
C LYS A 299 23.28 -7.07 9.24
N ASN A 300 23.54 -7.91 10.24
CA ASN A 300 23.39 -9.36 10.10
C ASN A 300 21.98 -9.72 9.63
N PHE A 301 21.90 -10.67 8.71
CA PHE A 301 20.64 -11.33 8.37
C PHE A 301 20.52 -12.55 9.28
N ASN A 302 19.60 -12.50 10.24
CA ASN A 302 19.34 -13.62 11.15
C ASN A 302 17.90 -14.08 10.97
N GLN A 303 17.72 -15.32 10.53
CA GLN A 303 16.42 -15.96 10.43
C GLN A 303 16.48 -17.29 11.16
N TYR A 304 15.72 -17.46 12.25
CA TYR A 304 15.80 -18.68 13.08
C TYR A 304 14.70 -19.69 12.80
N GLU A 305 13.66 -19.29 12.06
CA GLU A 305 12.45 -20.06 11.81
C GLU A 305 11.82 -19.70 10.47
N GLY A 306 10.88 -20.52 9.98
CA GLY A 306 10.14 -20.29 8.74
C GLY A 306 10.84 -20.76 7.49
N ARG A 307 10.49 -20.19 6.33
CA ARG A 307 10.90 -20.74 5.03
C ARG A 307 11.76 -19.79 4.22
N ILE A 308 12.87 -20.30 3.72
CA ILE A 308 13.75 -19.59 2.79
C ILE A 308 13.90 -20.43 1.54
N ILE A 309 13.57 -19.82 0.39
CA ILE A 309 13.65 -20.45 -0.90
C ILE A 309 14.67 -19.69 -1.73
N PHE A 310 15.63 -20.40 -2.32
CA PHE A 310 16.60 -19.87 -3.26
C PHE A 310 16.34 -20.43 -4.66
N GLU A 311 16.26 -19.54 -5.64
CA GLU A 311 16.15 -19.86 -7.07
C GLU A 311 17.15 -19.00 -7.86
N ASN A 312 17.83 -19.60 -8.85
CA ASN A 312 18.91 -18.95 -9.61
C ASN A 312 20.06 -18.41 -8.74
N ASP A 313 20.92 -17.58 -9.31
CA ASP A 313 22.09 -17.04 -8.60
C ASP A 313 21.68 -15.99 -7.57
N ILE A 314 21.98 -16.27 -6.31
CA ILE A 314 21.74 -15.37 -5.18
C ILE A 314 23.07 -14.86 -4.69
N ILE A 315 23.25 -13.54 -4.71
CA ILE A 315 24.46 -12.90 -4.23
C ILE A 315 24.22 -12.41 -2.81
N ILE A 316 25.06 -12.81 -1.86
CA ILE A 316 25.07 -12.26 -0.50
C ILE A 316 26.34 -11.44 -0.34
N ASP A 317 26.17 -10.14 -0.06
CA ASP A 317 27.26 -9.17 -0.02
C ASP A 317 27.37 -8.53 1.36
N ASP A 318 28.59 -8.62 1.92
CA ASP A 318 29.05 -7.88 3.09
C ASP A 318 30.27 -7.04 2.71
N SER A 319 30.00 -5.87 2.16
CA SER A 319 31.01 -4.85 1.87
C SER A 319 31.59 -4.18 3.11
N SER A 320 31.08 -4.46 4.31
CA SER A 320 31.50 -3.84 5.59
C SER A 320 32.46 -4.68 6.44
N SER A 321 32.71 -5.91 5.98
CA SER A 321 33.56 -6.92 6.60
C SER A 321 33.32 -7.22 8.08
N SER A 322 32.23 -7.91 8.41
CA SER A 322 31.97 -8.58 9.71
C SER A 322 30.54 -9.11 9.87
N LYS A 323 29.75 -9.13 8.80
CA LYS A 323 28.32 -9.43 8.86
C LYS A 323 28.07 -10.90 8.58
N LEU A 324 27.06 -11.40 9.27
CA LEU A 324 26.66 -12.79 9.23
C LEU A 324 25.33 -12.93 8.51
N PHE A 325 25.26 -13.93 7.64
CA PHE A 325 24.01 -14.46 7.14
C PHE A 325 23.75 -15.79 7.86
N VAL A 326 22.81 -15.79 8.80
CA VAL A 326 22.56 -16.90 9.73
C VAL A 326 21.15 -17.44 9.54
N LEU A 327 21.08 -18.74 9.24
CA LEU A 327 19.85 -19.52 9.19
C LEU A 327 19.83 -20.50 10.36
N GLY A 328 18.81 -20.40 11.21
CA GLY A 328 18.69 -21.22 12.41
C GLY A 328 17.98 -22.56 12.18
N PRO A 329 17.96 -23.41 13.21
CA PRO A 329 17.59 -24.83 13.08
C PRO A 329 16.11 -25.08 12.78
N ALA A 330 15.24 -24.09 13.01
CA ALA A 330 13.81 -24.20 12.68
C ALA A 330 13.48 -23.59 11.30
N CYS A 331 14.50 -23.26 10.49
CA CYS A 331 14.30 -22.84 9.10
C CYS A 331 14.16 -24.05 8.16
N SER A 332 13.15 -24.02 7.30
CA SER A 332 13.10 -24.84 6.09
C SER A 332 13.80 -24.10 4.97
N ILE A 333 14.86 -24.71 4.42
CA ILE A 333 15.66 -24.14 3.33
C ILE A 333 15.44 -24.97 2.07
N ASP A 334 14.91 -24.35 1.03
CA ASP A 334 14.73 -25.00 -0.28
C ASP A 334 15.64 -24.33 -1.31
N CYS A 335 16.59 -25.10 -1.87
CA CYS A 335 17.37 -24.68 -3.02
C CYS A 335 16.76 -25.31 -4.28
N LEU A 336 16.11 -24.49 -5.12
CA LEU A 336 15.50 -24.95 -6.36
C LEU A 336 16.57 -25.23 -7.43
N ALA A 337 16.19 -25.94 -8.50
CA ALA A 337 17.12 -26.31 -9.56
C ALA A 337 17.79 -25.06 -10.17
N ASN A 338 19.13 -25.07 -10.25
CA ASN A 338 20.01 -23.97 -10.66
C ASN A 338 20.25 -22.87 -9.62
N ALA A 339 19.80 -23.02 -8.38
CA ALA A 339 20.16 -22.09 -7.32
C ALA A 339 21.65 -22.18 -6.97
N ARG A 340 22.35 -21.04 -6.95
CA ARG A 340 23.72 -20.92 -6.41
C ARG A 340 23.75 -19.76 -5.45
N VAL A 341 24.29 -19.96 -4.26
CA VAL A 341 24.54 -18.88 -3.31
C VAL A 341 25.99 -18.45 -3.45
N LEU A 342 26.20 -17.24 -3.93
CA LEU A 342 27.50 -16.62 -4.14
C LEU A 342 27.77 -15.65 -2.99
N LEU A 343 28.88 -15.85 -2.29
CA LEU A 343 29.29 -14.98 -1.20
C LEU A 343 30.31 -13.96 -1.73
N GLU A 344 29.98 -12.68 -1.62
CA GLU A 344 30.88 -11.57 -1.93
C GLU A 344 31.39 -10.92 -0.63
N GLY A 345 32.57 -10.30 -0.71
CA GLY A 345 33.23 -9.66 0.44
C GLY A 345 33.79 -10.68 1.44
N THR A 346 33.68 -10.38 2.73
CA THR A 346 34.09 -11.31 3.81
C THR A 346 32.89 -11.95 4.51
N THR A 347 31.79 -12.11 3.77
CA THR A 347 30.53 -12.64 4.29
C THR A 347 30.74 -14.02 4.92
N THR A 348 30.24 -14.20 6.14
CA THR A 348 30.12 -15.53 6.73
C THR A 348 28.68 -16.03 6.58
N PHE A 349 28.53 -17.16 5.91
CA PHE A 349 27.26 -17.86 5.77
C PHE A 349 27.22 -19.03 6.77
N SER A 350 26.20 -19.07 7.62
CA SER A 350 26.04 -20.08 8.66
C SER A 350 24.65 -20.70 8.63
N ILE A 351 24.58 -22.02 8.64
CA ILE A 351 23.38 -22.82 8.88
C ILE A 351 23.62 -23.57 10.18
N ILE A 352 22.77 -23.34 11.19
CA ILE A 352 22.91 -23.87 12.56
C ILE A 352 22.02 -25.09 12.77
#